data_AF-A0A2T6APB3-F1
#
_entry.id   AF-A0A2T6APB3-F1
#
_cell.length_a   1.000
_cell.length_b   1.000
_cell.length_c   1.000
_cell.angle_alpha   90.00
_cell.angle_beta   90.00
_cell.angle_gamma   90.00
#
_symmetry.space_group_name_H-M   'P 1'
#
loop_
_entity.id
_entity.type
_entity.pdbx_description
1 polymer ?
#
loop_
_entity_poly.entity_id
_entity_poly.type
_entity_poly.pdbx_seq_one_letter_code
_entity_poly.pdbx_strand_id
1 'polypeptide(L)'
;MMPQLQTSADLQQYPSPASPVQDEQATALLNHLRIVGLQCRARARTDLFHACAALSGDSNVARSAYAEVLMRCLSQALGRQAILHRPGEAEVSFDEAWLVRLAKALNGGDTASATFLLNSRVPVHARRNLVFLLQGITDQFSLD
;
A
#
# COMPACT_ATOMS: atom_id res chain seq x y z
N MET A 1 39.47 -5.71 -30.23
CA MET A 1 38.33 -6.05 -31.11
C MET A 1 37.24 -6.66 -30.24
N MET A 2 36.16 -5.89 -30.08
CA MET A 2 34.82 -6.13 -29.50
C MET A 2 34.59 -6.97 -28.22
N PRO A 3 33.71 -6.50 -27.32
CA PRO A 3 33.44 -7.03 -25.99
C PRO A 3 32.43 -8.20 -26.04
N GLN A 4 32.50 -9.11 -25.07
CA GLN A 4 31.49 -10.17 -24.89
C GLN A 4 30.61 -9.84 -23.67
N LEU A 5 29.31 -9.93 -23.92
CA LEU A 5 28.18 -9.37 -23.20
C LEU A 5 27.97 -9.97 -21.80
N GLN A 6 27.52 -9.10 -20.89
CA GLN A 6 27.13 -9.37 -19.50
C GLN A 6 25.94 -10.33 -19.44
N THR A 7 26.06 -11.36 -18.59
CA THR A 7 25.00 -12.34 -18.30
C THR A 7 24.20 -11.88 -17.07
N SER A 8 23.03 -11.30 -17.33
CA SER A 8 21.73 -11.46 -16.63
C SER A 8 21.60 -11.55 -15.10
N ALA A 9 22.62 -11.27 -14.29
CA ALA A 9 22.57 -11.46 -12.83
C ALA A 9 22.09 -10.22 -12.02
N ASP A 10 21.77 -9.10 -12.67
CA ASP A 10 21.60 -7.79 -12.01
C ASP A 10 20.13 -7.39 -11.66
N LEU A 11 19.16 -8.30 -11.65
CA LEU A 11 17.74 -7.93 -11.50
C LEU A 11 17.04 -8.25 -10.18
N GLN A 12 17.73 -8.57 -9.07
CA GLN A 12 16.98 -8.90 -7.85
C GLN A 12 17.62 -8.52 -6.51
N GLN A 13 18.43 -7.47 -6.48
CA GLN A 13 18.89 -6.91 -5.21
C GLN A 13 17.95 -5.78 -4.74
N TYR A 14 16.82 -6.19 -4.16
CA TYR A 14 16.04 -5.29 -3.29
C TYR A 14 16.86 -5.06 -2.01
N PRO A 15 17.04 -3.81 -1.55
CA PRO A 15 17.64 -3.59 -0.24
C PRO A 15 16.72 -4.16 0.86
N SER A 16 17.31 -4.92 1.79
CA SER A 16 16.68 -5.53 2.98
C SER A 16 17.47 -5.14 4.24
N PRO A 17 16.86 -5.01 5.45
CA PRO A 17 15.44 -4.89 5.78
C PRO A 17 15.03 -3.46 6.19
N ALA A 18 13.73 -3.18 6.10
CA ALA A 18 13.15 -2.02 6.75
C ALA A 18 12.84 -2.38 8.21
N SER A 19 13.23 -1.49 9.13
CA SER A 19 13.04 -1.65 10.58
C SER A 19 11.60 -2.04 10.93
N PRO A 20 11.40 -2.86 11.98
CA PRO A 20 10.06 -3.16 12.46
C PRO A 20 9.28 -1.87 12.69
N VAL A 21 8.01 -1.87 12.30
CA VAL A 21 7.11 -0.76 12.62
C VAL A 21 6.92 -0.76 14.13
N GLN A 22 7.51 0.23 14.81
CA GLN A 22 7.51 0.31 16.29
C GLN A 22 6.19 0.85 16.85
N ASP A 23 5.33 1.38 15.98
CA ASP A 23 4.01 1.92 16.32
C ASP A 23 2.94 0.82 16.18
N GLU A 24 2.21 0.59 17.27
CA GLU A 24 1.15 -0.42 17.36
C GLU A 24 0.00 -0.15 16.38
N GLN A 25 -0.39 1.11 16.19
CA GLN A 25 -1.49 1.49 15.30
C GLN A 25 -1.08 1.37 13.83
N ALA A 26 0.15 1.78 13.52
CA ALA A 26 0.73 1.53 12.20
C ALA A 26 0.88 0.02 11.91
N THR A 27 1.20 -0.79 12.92
CA THR A 27 1.25 -2.25 12.80
C THR A 27 -0.14 -2.85 12.58
N ALA A 28 -1.16 -2.35 13.27
CA ALA A 28 -2.55 -2.76 13.09
C ALA A 28 -3.06 -2.43 11.68
N LEU A 29 -2.80 -1.22 11.20
CA LEU A 29 -3.09 -0.81 9.82
C LEU A 29 -2.39 -1.74 8.82
N LEU A 30 -1.09 -1.99 9.01
CA LEU A 30 -0.33 -2.83 8.10
C LEU A 30 -0.86 -4.26 8.07
N ASN A 31 -1.16 -4.86 9.23
CA ASN A 31 -1.74 -6.19 9.30
C ASN A 31 -3.13 -6.24 8.65
N HIS A 32 -3.95 -5.20 8.80
CA HIS A 32 -5.23 -5.09 8.10
C HIS A 32 -5.02 -5.12 6.58
N LEU A 33 -4.08 -4.32 6.06
CA LEU A 33 -3.77 -4.25 4.62
C LEU A 33 -3.17 -5.57 4.10
N ARG A 34 -2.34 -6.25 4.90
CA ARG A 34 -1.83 -7.60 4.57
C ARG A 34 -2.97 -8.61 4.41
N ILE A 35 -3.93 -8.63 5.34
CA ILE A 35 -5.09 -9.52 5.28
C ILE A 35 -5.95 -9.22 4.05
N VAL A 36 -6.29 -7.94 3.82
CA VAL A 36 -7.11 -7.53 2.66
C VAL A 36 -6.38 -7.83 1.35
N GLY A 37 -5.06 -7.60 1.30
CA GLY A 37 -4.23 -7.94 0.14
C GLY A 37 -4.24 -9.42 -0.18
N LEU A 38 -4.16 -10.30 0.83
CA LEU A 38 -4.30 -11.75 0.66
C LEU A 38 -5.68 -12.13 0.11
N GLN A 39 -6.75 -11.56 0.67
CA GLN A 39 -8.12 -11.81 0.22
C GLN A 39 -8.34 -11.38 -1.23
N CYS A 40 -7.79 -10.23 -1.64
CA CYS A 40 -7.86 -9.74 -3.01
C CYS A 40 -7.20 -10.69 -4.01
N ARG A 41 -6.09 -11.35 -3.61
CA ARG A 41 -5.38 -12.32 -4.45
C ARG A 41 -6.09 -13.67 -4.53
N ALA A 42 -6.78 -14.06 -3.46
CA ALA A 42 -7.48 -15.34 -3.38
C ALA A 42 -8.86 -15.34 -4.08
N ARG A 43 -9.50 -14.17 -4.24
CA ARG A 43 -10.82 -14.07 -4.90
C ARG A 43 -10.67 -14.05 -6.43
N ALA A 44 -11.49 -14.86 -7.13
CA ALA A 44 -11.69 -14.72 -8.58
C ALA A 44 -12.15 -13.28 -8.89
N ARG A 45 -11.65 -12.67 -9.98
CA ARG A 45 -11.84 -11.26 -10.40
C ARG A 45 -13.32 -10.83 -10.56
N THR A 46 -14.05 -10.78 -9.46
CA THR A 46 -15.49 -10.51 -9.38
C THR A 46 -15.67 -9.48 -8.28
N ASP A 47 -15.77 -8.22 -8.66
CA ASP A 47 -17.07 -7.57 -8.83
C ASP A 47 -16.86 -6.05 -8.83
N LEU A 48 -17.35 -5.40 -9.88
CA LEU A 48 -17.27 -3.95 -10.11
C LEU A 48 -18.09 -3.19 -9.05
N PHE A 49 -19.03 -3.86 -8.37
CA PHE A 49 -19.93 -3.27 -7.39
C PHE A 49 -19.33 -3.04 -5.99
N HIS A 50 -18.16 -3.61 -5.67
CA HIS A 50 -17.50 -3.36 -4.37
C HIS A 50 -16.99 -1.92 -4.21
N ALA A 51 -16.71 -1.21 -5.31
CA ALA A 51 -16.31 0.20 -5.23
C ALA A 51 -17.45 1.09 -4.71
N CYS A 52 -18.71 0.72 -4.96
CA CYS A 52 -19.88 1.45 -4.47
C CYS A 52 -20.09 1.26 -2.95
N ALA A 53 -19.63 0.15 -2.37
CA ALA A 53 -19.71 -0.08 -0.93
C ALA A 53 -18.84 0.91 -0.12
N ALA A 54 -17.83 1.53 -0.75
CA ALA A 54 -17.05 2.62 -0.15
C ALA A 54 -17.89 3.87 0.15
N LEU A 55 -19.05 4.01 -0.51
CA LEU A 55 -20.02 5.09 -0.30
C LEU A 55 -21.10 4.74 0.73
N SER A 56 -20.98 3.58 1.41
CA SER A 56 -21.93 3.17 2.44
C SER A 56 -21.93 4.14 3.62
N GLY A 57 -23.10 4.39 4.21
CA GLY A 57 -23.22 5.12 5.48
C GLY A 57 -22.75 4.32 6.70
N ASP A 58 -22.53 3.00 6.53
CA ASP A 58 -21.88 2.15 7.53
C ASP A 58 -20.36 2.28 7.39
N SER A 59 -19.72 2.83 8.42
CA SER A 59 -18.28 3.12 8.44
C SER A 59 -17.40 1.87 8.36
N ASN A 60 -17.89 0.70 8.81
CA ASN A 60 -17.15 -0.55 8.76
C ASN A 60 -17.21 -1.18 7.37
N VAL A 61 -18.38 -1.10 6.72
CA VAL A 61 -18.56 -1.51 5.33
C VAL A 61 -17.75 -0.62 4.39
N ALA A 62 -17.82 0.70 4.59
CA ALA A 62 -17.04 1.67 3.82
C ALA A 62 -15.54 1.43 3.98
N ARG A 63 -15.05 1.21 5.21
CA ARG A 63 -13.64 0.89 5.50
C ARG A 63 -13.15 -0.33 4.75
N SER A 64 -13.89 -1.44 4.84
CA SER A 64 -13.52 -2.69 4.19
C SER A 64 -13.46 -2.52 2.67
N ALA A 65 -14.41 -1.76 2.11
CA ALA A 65 -14.42 -1.41 0.69
C ALA A 65 -13.24 -0.50 0.30
N TYR A 66 -12.90 0.51 1.10
CA TYR A 66 -11.74 1.38 0.87
C TYR A 66 -10.44 0.57 0.83
N ALA A 67 -10.22 -0.29 1.82
CA ALA A 67 -9.04 -1.14 1.88
C ALA A 67 -8.96 -2.11 0.69
N GLU A 68 -10.09 -2.70 0.31
CA GLU A 68 -10.14 -3.63 -0.83
C GLU A 68 -9.85 -2.92 -2.16
N VAL A 69 -10.48 -1.75 -2.39
CA VAL A 69 -10.25 -0.95 -3.59
C VAL A 69 -8.81 -0.43 -3.62
N LEU A 70 -8.28 0.04 -2.48
CA LEU A 70 -6.88 0.44 -2.36
C LEU A 70 -5.96 -0.69 -2.78
N MET A 71 -6.15 -1.89 -2.22
CA MET A 71 -5.27 -3.02 -2.49
C MET A 71 -5.33 -3.52 -3.93
N ARG A 72 -6.51 -3.47 -4.57
CA ARG A 72 -6.67 -3.78 -6.00
C ARG A 72 -5.96 -2.75 -6.87
N CYS A 73 -6.16 -1.46 -6.58
CA CYS A 73 -5.60 -0.35 -7.34
C CYS A 73 -4.09 -0.15 -7.11
N LEU A 74 -3.55 -0.60 -5.97
CA LEU A 74 -2.14 -0.40 -5.62
C LEU A 74 -1.20 -0.99 -6.66
N SER A 75 -1.51 -2.19 -7.16
CA SER A 75 -0.70 -2.84 -8.21
C SER A 75 -0.68 -2.04 -9.53
N GLN A 76 -1.80 -1.40 -9.87
CA GLN A 76 -1.92 -0.55 -11.06
C GLN A 76 -1.16 0.77 -10.85
N ALA A 77 -1.29 1.37 -9.66
CA ALA A 77 -0.60 2.60 -9.29
C ALA A 77 0.92 2.42 -9.26
N LEU A 78 1.43 1.25 -8.85
CA LEU A 78 2.86 0.94 -8.83
C LEU A 78 3.41 0.41 -10.17
N GLY A 79 2.54 0.06 -11.12
CA GLY A 79 2.92 -0.61 -12.38
C GLY A 79 3.46 -2.04 -12.20
N ARG A 80 3.40 -2.58 -10.97
CA ARG A 80 3.81 -3.94 -10.59
C ARG A 80 3.05 -4.41 -9.37
N GLN A 81 3.09 -5.71 -9.10
CA GLN A 81 2.54 -6.24 -7.84
C GLN A 81 3.29 -5.67 -6.63
N ALA A 82 2.53 -5.18 -5.65
CA ALA A 82 3.07 -4.76 -4.36
C ALA A 82 3.55 -6.00 -3.58
N ILE A 83 4.74 -5.91 -2.99
CA ILE A 83 5.29 -6.96 -2.14
C ILE A 83 4.70 -6.77 -0.75
N LEU A 84 3.80 -7.68 -0.36
CA LEU A 84 3.23 -7.73 0.98
C LEU A 84 3.64 -9.05 1.64
N HIS A 85 4.13 -8.95 2.85
CA HIS A 85 4.48 -10.07 3.72
C HIS A 85 3.23 -10.65 4.40
N ARG A 86 3.39 -11.78 5.10
CA ARG A 86 2.26 -12.39 5.81
C ARG A 86 1.88 -11.54 7.04
N PRO A 87 0.59 -11.53 7.43
CA PRO A 87 0.16 -10.90 8.68
C PRO A 87 0.98 -11.44 9.86
N GLY A 88 1.42 -10.54 10.74
CA GLY A 88 2.24 -10.89 11.90
C GLY A 88 3.74 -11.07 11.64
N GLU A 89 4.22 -10.97 10.39
CA GLU A 89 5.67 -10.91 10.15
C GLU A 89 6.27 -9.61 10.69
N ALA A 90 7.36 -9.74 11.46
CA ALA A 90 8.08 -8.60 12.05
C ALA A 90 8.80 -7.76 10.99
N GLU A 91 9.31 -8.42 9.96
CA GLU A 91 9.95 -7.77 8.82
C GLU A 91 8.90 -7.09 7.94
N VAL A 92 9.24 -5.91 7.45
CA VAL A 92 8.40 -5.17 6.49
C VAL A 92 9.11 -5.03 5.16
N SER A 93 8.36 -5.24 4.08
CA SER A 93 8.86 -4.98 2.74
C SER A 93 9.04 -3.48 2.52
N PHE A 94 9.78 -3.09 1.47
CA PHE A 94 9.85 -1.68 1.10
C PHE A 94 8.46 -1.11 0.78
N ASP A 95 7.60 -1.87 0.09
CA ASP A 95 6.27 -1.40 -0.30
C ASP A 95 5.39 -1.15 0.93
N GLU A 96 5.52 -2.01 1.93
CA GLU A 96 4.86 -1.89 3.24
C GLU A 96 5.34 -0.68 4.02
N ALA A 97 6.66 -0.51 4.13
CA ALA A 97 7.26 0.66 4.79
C ALA A 97 6.85 1.98 4.11
N TRP A 98 6.84 2.00 2.77
CA TRP A 98 6.38 3.14 2.00
C TRP A 98 4.91 3.47 2.28
N LEU A 99 4.04 2.45 2.33
CA LEU A 99 2.60 2.62 2.55
C LEU A 99 2.30 3.14 3.96
N VAL A 100 2.98 2.60 4.98
CA VAL A 100 2.88 3.07 6.38
C VAL A 100 3.37 4.51 6.51
N ARG A 101 4.51 4.85 5.89
CA ARG A 101 5.04 6.22 5.92
C ARG A 101 4.11 7.21 5.23
N LEU A 102 3.50 6.81 4.12
CA LEU A 102 2.53 7.64 3.42
C LEU A 102 1.27 7.85 4.28
N ALA A 103 0.77 6.79 4.93
CA ALA A 103 -0.36 6.87 5.84
C ALA A 103 -0.08 7.83 7.01
N LYS A 104 1.07 7.72 7.67
CA LYS A 104 1.50 8.64 8.73
C LYS A 104 1.60 10.09 8.25
N ALA A 105 2.23 10.33 7.10
CA ALA A 105 2.37 11.66 6.54
C ALA A 105 1.01 12.29 6.22
N LEU A 106 0.07 11.51 5.68
CA LEU A 106 -1.29 11.97 5.40
C LEU A 106 -2.08 12.25 6.69
N ASN A 107 -1.96 11.39 7.71
CA ASN A 107 -2.63 11.58 9.01
C ASN A 107 -2.11 12.81 9.76
N GLY A 108 -0.79 12.99 9.78
CA GLY A 108 -0.12 14.13 10.43
C GLY A 108 -0.15 15.44 9.64
N GLY A 109 -0.76 15.46 8.45
CA GLY A 109 -0.79 16.64 7.58
C GLY A 109 0.55 17.05 6.96
N ASP A 110 1.57 16.18 7.03
CA ASP A 110 2.90 16.39 6.42
C ASP A 110 2.81 16.25 4.89
N THR A 111 2.37 17.34 4.27
CA THR A 111 2.14 17.42 2.83
C THR A 111 3.45 17.30 2.04
N ALA A 112 4.58 17.72 2.62
CA ALA A 112 5.88 17.63 1.97
C ALA A 112 6.32 16.16 1.84
N SER A 113 6.29 15.42 2.95
CA SER A 113 6.60 13.99 2.96
C SER A 113 5.61 13.20 2.11
N ALA A 114 4.30 13.48 2.20
CA ALA A 114 3.30 12.81 1.37
C ALA A 114 3.54 13.04 -0.13
N THR A 115 3.83 14.29 -0.53
CA THR A 115 4.14 14.65 -1.91
C THR A 115 5.41 13.94 -2.40
N PHE A 116 6.46 13.91 -1.59
CA PHE A 116 7.70 13.20 -1.90
C PHE A 116 7.44 11.70 -2.10
N LEU A 117 6.74 11.05 -1.17
CA LEU A 117 6.43 9.62 -1.23
C LEU A 117 5.57 9.27 -2.45
N LEU A 118 4.58 10.09 -2.79
CA LEU A 118 3.76 9.92 -3.99
C LEU A 118 4.58 10.11 -5.27
N ASN A 119 5.42 11.15 -5.33
CA ASN A 119 6.33 11.40 -6.46
C ASN A 119 7.30 10.26 -6.70
N SER A 120 7.75 9.60 -5.63
CA SER A 120 8.75 8.53 -5.73
C SER A 120 8.25 7.27 -6.46
N ARG A 121 6.92 7.04 -6.49
CA ARG A 121 6.36 5.72 -6.86
C ARG A 121 5.05 5.71 -7.62
N VAL A 122 4.28 6.80 -7.57
CA VAL A 122 2.91 6.82 -8.08
C VAL A 122 2.82 7.82 -9.24
N PRO A 123 2.35 7.40 -10.43
CA PRO A 123 2.14 8.31 -11.55
C PRO A 123 1.03 9.32 -11.20
N VAL A 124 1.14 10.54 -11.72
CA VAL A 124 0.30 11.69 -11.34
C VAL A 124 -1.20 11.36 -11.35
N HIS A 125 -1.67 10.64 -12.37
CA HIS A 125 -3.09 10.30 -12.54
C HIS A 125 -3.65 9.37 -11.45
N ALA A 126 -2.83 8.58 -10.77
CA ALA A 126 -3.26 7.63 -9.75
C ALA A 126 -3.21 8.22 -8.32
N ARG A 127 -2.51 9.35 -8.12
CA ARG A 127 -2.22 9.90 -6.78
C ARG A 127 -3.47 10.29 -6.01
N ARG A 128 -4.39 11.04 -6.65
CA ARG A 128 -5.61 11.52 -5.99
C ARG A 128 -6.45 10.37 -5.46
N ASN A 129 -6.64 9.32 -6.26
CA ASN A 129 -7.42 8.15 -5.88
C ASN A 129 -6.74 7.40 -4.73
N LEU A 130 -5.41 7.20 -4.80
CA LEU A 130 -4.67 6.51 -3.74
C LEU A 130 -4.76 7.27 -2.42
N VAL A 131 -4.57 8.60 -2.44
CA VAL A 131 -4.69 9.45 -1.24
C VAL A 131 -6.09 9.36 -0.65
N PHE A 132 -7.14 9.51 -1.47
CA PHE A 132 -8.53 9.42 -1.00
C PHE A 132 -8.84 8.07 -0.34
N LEU A 133 -8.45 6.96 -0.97
CA LEU A 133 -8.67 5.61 -0.44
C LEU A 133 -7.88 5.37 0.85
N LEU A 134 -6.63 5.84 0.91
CA LEU A 134 -5.79 5.65 2.09
C LEU A 134 -6.29 6.48 3.28
N GLN A 135 -6.70 7.74 3.05
CA GLN A 135 -7.28 8.60 4.09
C GLN A 135 -8.56 8.00 4.68
N GLY A 136 -9.46 7.46 3.84
CA GLY A 136 -10.68 6.80 4.32
C GLY A 136 -10.43 5.55 5.17
N ILE A 137 -9.21 4.99 5.15
CA ILE A 137 -8.79 3.89 6.02
C ILE A 137 -8.12 4.46 7.28
N THR A 138 -7.21 5.44 7.14
CA THR A 138 -6.40 5.96 8.25
C THR A 138 -7.19 6.73 9.29
N ASP A 139 -8.33 7.34 8.94
CA ASP A 139 -9.18 8.06 9.90
C ASP A 139 -9.60 7.23 11.13
N GLN A 140 -9.44 5.91 11.07
CA GLN A 140 -9.80 4.96 12.12
C GLN A 140 -8.59 4.33 12.84
N PHE A 141 -7.38 4.68 12.42
CA PHE A 141 -6.13 4.28 13.08
C PHE A 141 -5.47 5.56 13.61
N SER A 142 -5.26 5.64 14.92
CA SER A 142 -4.56 6.76 15.53
C SER A 142 -3.07 6.64 15.22
N LEU A 143 -2.65 7.06 14.03
CA LEU A 143 -1.25 7.03 13.61
C LEU A 143 -0.51 8.21 14.23
N ASP A 144 0.41 7.93 15.15
CA ASP A 144 1.28 8.92 15.79
C ASP A 144 2.51 9.28 14.92
#